data_AF-A0A4R2NMW2-F1
#
_entry.id   AF-A0A4R2NMW2-F1
#
_cell.length_a   1.000
_cell.length_b   1.000
_cell.length_c   1.000
_cell.angle_alpha   90.00
_cell.angle_beta   90.00
_cell.angle_gamma   90.00
#
_symmetry.space_group_name_H-M   'P 1'
#
loop_
_entity.id
_entity.type
_entity.pdbx_description
1 polymer ?
#
loop_
_entity_poly.entity_id
_entity_poly.type
_entity_poly.pdbx_seq_one_letter_code
_entity_poly.pdbx_strand_id
1 'polypeptide(L)' 'MFTFEIDNEIELKLLERDDAKPLFALVDKDRAYLREWLPWVDKSTSEEGYHPIIDSWLKQFMDHDGFQAGI' A
#
# COMPACT_ATOMS: atom_id res chain seq x y z
N MET A 1 -8.14 0.46 14.21
CA MET A 1 -7.67 0.63 12.83
C MET A 1 -7.82 2.11 12.50
N PHE A 2 -6.77 2.76 12.01
CA PHE A 2 -6.86 4.16 11.58
C PHE A 2 -7.53 4.18 10.20
N THR A 3 -8.67 4.86 10.12
CA THR A 3 -9.36 5.15 8.86
C THR A 3 -9.69 6.65 8.81
N PHE A 4 -9.72 7.18 7.59
CA PHE A 4 -10.14 8.54 7.31
C PHE A 4 -11.27 8.49 6.29
N GLU A 5 -12.49 8.70 6.75
CA GLU A 5 -13.68 8.75 5.89
C GLU A 5 -13.62 10.00 5.00
N ILE A 6 -13.73 9.80 3.68
CA ILE A 6 -13.87 10.88 2.71
C ILE A 6 -15.35 11.20 2.54
N ASP A 7 -16.18 10.17 2.35
CA ASP A 7 -17.64 10.25 2.25
C ASP A 7 -18.28 8.91 2.66
N ASN A 8 -19.55 8.71 2.31
CA ASN A 8 -20.32 7.51 2.67
C ASN A 8 -19.90 6.24 1.91
N GLU A 9 -19.07 6.35 0.88
CA GLU A 9 -18.63 5.25 0.01
C GLU A 9 -17.12 5.03 0.05
N ILE A 10 -16.35 6.05 0.45
CA ILE A 10 -14.89 6.06 0.35
C ILE A 10 -14.26 6.35 1.71
N GLU A 11 -13.34 5.48 2.12
CA GLU A 11 -12.44 5.70 3.25
C GLU A 11 -10.98 5.46 2.83
N LEU A 12 -10.06 6.12 3.52
CA LEU A 12 -8.64 5.82 3.44
C LEU A 12 -8.24 5.03 4.68
N LYS A 13 -7.67 3.84 4.48
CA LYS A 13 -7.16 2.98 5.55
C LYS A 13 -5.63 2.97 5.55
N LEU A 14 -5.02 3.07 6.73
CA LEU A 14 -3.59 2.82 6.86
C LEU A 14 -3.28 1.38 6.41
N LEU A 15 -2.30 1.22 5.50
CA LEU A 15 -1.96 -0.11 4.98
C LEU A 15 -1.31 -0.98 6.05
N GLU A 16 -1.89 -2.17 6.26
CA GLU A 16 -1.45 -3.16 7.24
C GLU A 16 -1.01 -4.45 6.53
N ARG A 17 -0.34 -5.36 7.26
CA ARG A 17 0.21 -6.59 6.67
C ARG A 17 -0.86 -7.46 6.01
N ASP A 18 -2.09 -7.45 6.53
CA ASP A 18 -3.21 -8.21 5.99
C ASP A 18 -3.67 -7.67 4.62
N ASP A 19 -3.32 -6.42 4.29
CA ASP A 19 -3.60 -5.80 2.99
C ASP A 19 -2.55 -6.17 1.92
N ALA A 20 -1.45 -6.85 2.29
CA ALA A 20 -0.37 -7.20 1.36
C ALA A 20 -0.88 -7.99 0.15
N LYS A 21 -1.74 -8.97 0.39
CA LYS A 21 -2.33 -9.83 -0.64
C LYS A 21 -3.22 -9.06 -1.63
N PRO A 22 -4.27 -8.35 -1.18
CA PRO A 22 -5.11 -7.58 -2.11
C PRO A 22 -4.32 -6.47 -2.82
N LEU A 23 -3.39 -5.81 -2.13
CA LEU A 23 -2.54 -4.78 -2.73
C LEU A 23 -1.62 -5.34 -3.81
N PHE A 24 -0.94 -6.46 -3.56
CA PHE A 24 -0.10 -7.12 -4.56
C PHE A 24 -0.92 -7.53 -5.78
N ALA A 25 -2.10 -8.14 -5.58
CA ALA A 25 -2.95 -8.57 -6.69
C ALA A 25 -3.40 -7.39 -7.57
N LEU A 26 -3.72 -6.24 -6.97
CA LEU A 26 -4.08 -5.02 -7.70
C LEU A 26 -2.90 -4.47 -8.49
N VAL A 27 -1.73 -4.35 -7.85
CA VAL A 27 -0.52 -3.82 -8.50
C VAL A 27 -0.05 -4.75 -9.62
N ASP A 28 -0.13 -6.07 -9.43
CA ASP A 28 0.31 -7.04 -10.42
C ASP A 28 -0.61 -7.04 -11.65
N LYS A 29 -1.93 -6.94 -11.44
CA LYS A 29 -2.92 -6.82 -12.50
C LYS A 29 -2.65 -5.62 -13.42
N ASP A 30 -2.32 -4.47 -12.85
CA ASP A 30 -2.14 -3.21 -13.60
C ASP A 30 -0.65 -2.83 -13.77
N ARG A 31 0.26 -3.77 -13.51
CA ARG A 31 1.72 -3.59 -13.48
C ARG A 31 2.27 -2.89 -14.72
N ALA A 32 1.78 -3.29 -15.90
CA ALA A 32 2.24 -2.77 -17.18
C ALA A 32 1.96 -1.27 -17.35
N TYR A 33 0.86 -0.78 -16.76
CA TYR A 33 0.50 0.63 -16.75
C TYR A 33 1.21 1.36 -15.60
N LEU A 34 1.21 0.78 -14.41
CA LEU A 34 1.76 1.41 -13.21
C LEU A 34 3.28 1.64 -13.28
N ARG A 35 4.03 0.79 -13.98
CA ARG A 35 5.50 0.94 -14.12
C ARG A 35 5.95 2.23 -14.78
N GLU A 36 5.09 2.90 -15.54
CA GLU A 36 5.40 4.20 -16.14
C GLU A 36 5.49 5.31 -15.07
N TRP A 37 4.79 5.14 -13.94
CA TRP A 37 4.62 6.17 -12.91
C TRP A 37 5.23 5.77 -11.56
N LEU A 38 5.32 4.47 -11.28
CA LEU A 38 5.71 3.91 -9.99
C LEU A 38 6.96 3.01 -10.15
N PRO A 39 8.18 3.56 -10.00
CA PRO A 39 9.43 2.83 -10.22
C PRO A 39 9.64 1.61 -9.30
N TRP A 40 8.90 1.52 -8.20
CA TRP A 40 9.00 0.42 -7.23
C TRP A 40 8.20 -0.82 -7.64
N VAL A 41 7.27 -0.69 -8.59
CA VAL A 41 6.36 -1.78 -8.99
C VAL A 41 7.16 -2.98 -9.49
N ASP A 42 8.13 -2.78 -10.38
CA ASP A 42 8.94 -3.88 -10.93
C ASP A 42 9.87 -4.54 -9.90
N LYS A 43 10.10 -3.91 -8.74
CA LYS A 43 10.83 -4.53 -7.61
C LYS A 43 9.94 -5.37 -6.70
N SER A 44 8.62 -5.20 -6.79
CA SER A 44 7.63 -5.84 -5.92
C SER A 44 6.98 -7.00 -6.67
N THR A 45 7.63 -8.16 -6.65
CA THR A 45 7.31 -9.32 -7.50
C THR A 45 6.59 -10.46 -6.78
N SER A 46 6.32 -10.33 -5.48
CA SER A 46 5.53 -11.30 -4.71
C SER A 46 4.78 -10.63 -3.57
N GLU A 47 3.74 -11.30 -3.07
CA GLU A 47 2.97 -10.90 -1.88
C GLU A 47 3.88 -10.72 -0.66
N GLU A 48 4.81 -11.66 -0.43
CA GLU A 48 5.75 -11.62 0.70
C GLU A 48 6.69 -10.42 0.63
N GLY A 49 6.97 -9.94 -0.59
CA GLY A 49 7.76 -8.73 -0.83
C GLY A 49 7.10 -7.45 -0.30
N TYR A 50 5.78 -7.46 -0.05
CA TYR A 50 5.06 -6.31 0.49
C TYR A 50 5.16 -6.20 2.00
N HIS A 51 5.36 -7.30 2.74
CA HIS A 51 5.50 -7.24 4.19
C HIS A 51 6.59 -6.25 4.67
N PRO A 52 7.84 -6.29 4.18
CA PRO A 52 8.86 -5.33 4.60
C PRO A 52 8.56 -3.88 4.15
N ILE A 53 7.84 -3.71 3.04
CA ILE A 53 7.44 -2.39 2.54
C ILE A 53 6.36 -1.79 3.46
N ILE A 54 5.34 -2.58 3.79
CA ILE A 54 4.26 -2.19 4.71
C ILE A 54 4.82 -1.93 6.11
N ASP A 55 5.75 -2.75 6.60
CA ASP A 55 6.43 -2.49 7.87
C ASP A 55 7.17 -1.15 7.87
N SER A 56 7.80 -0.79 6.74
CA SER A 56 8.44 0.52 6.59
C SER A 56 7.43 1.66 6.61
N TRP A 57 6.24 1.49 6.03
CA TRP A 57 5.18 2.49 6.05
C TRP A 57 4.54 2.64 7.43
N LEU A 58 4.34 1.54 8.14
CA LEU A 58 3.87 1.57 9.53
C LEU A 58 4.89 2.27 10.44
N LYS A 59 6.20 2.01 10.22
CA LYS A 59 7.26 2.72 10.92
C LYS A 59 7.26 4.22 10.59
N GLN A 60 7.11 4.60 9.32
CA GLN A 60 6.99 6.00 8.90
C GLN A 60 5.87 6.72 9.67
N PHE A 61 4.72 6.07 9.80
CA PHE A 61 3.59 6.58 10.57
C PHE A 61 3.91 6.73 12.07
N MET A 62 4.52 5.72 12.67
CA MET A 62 4.93 5.75 14.08
C MET A 62 5.97 6.84 14.38
N ASP A 63 6.87 7.09 13.44
CA ASP A 63 7.94 8.09 13.57
C ASP A 63 7.44 9.52 13.26
N HIS A 64 6.14 9.71 12.99
CA HIS A 64 5.52 10.97 12.58
C HIS A 64 6.13 11.59 11.30
N ASP A 65 6.66 10.74 10.40
CA ASP A 65 7.35 11.14 9.16
C ASP A 65 6.48 10.88 7.91
N GLY A 66 5.15 10.99 8.06
CA GLY A 66 4.17 10.72 7.01
C GLY A 66 3.50 9.34 7.13
N PHE A 67 2.69 8.96 6.15
CA PHE A 67 1.99 7.68 6.13
C PHE A 67 1.61 7.27 4.70
N GLN A 68 1.29 5.99 4.52
CA GLN A 68 0.72 5.45 3.29
C GLN A 68 -0.66 4.85 3.59
N ALA A 69 -1.65 5.22 2.79
CA ALA A 69 -3.01 4.71 2.92
C ALA A 69 -3.51 4.10 1.61
N GLY A 70 -4.35 3.07 1.72
CA GLY A 70 -5.12 2.49 0.63
C GLY A 70 -6.56 3.01 0.63
N ILE A 71 -7.21 2.92 -0.53
CA ILE A 71 -8.63 3.20 -0.78
C ILE A 71 -9.37 1.91 -1.08
#